data_AF-A0A1U7I7Q1-F1
#
_entry.id   AF-A0A1U7I7Q1-F1
#
_cell.length_a   1.000
_cell.length_b   1.000
_cell.length_c   1.000
_cell.angle_alpha   90.00
_cell.angle_beta   90.00
_cell.angle_gamma   90.00
#
_symmetry.space_group_name_H-M   'P 1'
#
loop_
_entity.id
_entity.type
_entity.pdbx_description
1 polymer ?
#
loop_
_entity_poly.entity_id
_entity_poly.type
_entity_poly.pdbx_seq_one_letter_code
_entity_poly.pdbx_strand_id
1 'polypeptide(L)'
;MILPLRGVSLHFFTSCPILRVSRLYPLLKWVNQESLRVDISGNKTAIRAFYLDIDIDVDRDNKLVYLIDFDYTCRLTYASFLAHALNACEITPEIVDLARKFDLSLVREYALEPTIAITIVRVIAIDDLVREFGSWLKPEMKEALQRLKAQVPNLNGDMESLLDWYKTHGRAWDEQVKDLIFESHRINDYYPRFSDHQKEILNQYYNANRLLLECINIANMSPEVRAEIIDTLLLPLAEIEQREM
;
A
#
# COMPACT_ATOMS: atom_id res chain seq x y z
N MET A 1 -19.07 18.33 29.05
CA MET A 1 -20.13 17.77 28.18
C MET A 1 -19.42 17.05 27.06
N ILE A 2 -19.18 15.75 27.25
CA ILE A 2 -18.45 14.90 26.32
C ILE A 2 -19.49 14.45 25.29
N LEU A 3 -19.38 14.89 24.04
CA LEU A 3 -20.14 14.27 22.94
C LEU A 3 -19.81 12.76 22.96
N PRO A 4 -20.80 11.86 22.88
CA PRO A 4 -20.50 10.45 22.80
C PRO A 4 -19.60 10.22 21.58
N LEU A 5 -18.38 9.73 21.83
CA LEU A 5 -17.32 9.53 20.84
C LEU A 5 -17.79 8.64 19.66
N ARG A 6 -18.83 7.82 19.89
CA ARG A 6 -19.53 6.91 18.97
C ARG A 6 -20.21 7.54 17.75
N GLY A 7 -20.14 8.85 17.53
CA GLY A 7 -20.84 9.52 16.41
C GLY A 7 -19.94 10.35 15.49
N VAL A 8 -18.64 10.45 15.76
CA VAL A 8 -17.71 11.29 14.99
C VAL A 8 -17.39 10.66 13.64
N SER A 9 -17.22 9.34 13.62
CA SER A 9 -17.05 8.53 12.40
C SER A 9 -18.28 8.64 11.49
N LEU A 10 -19.47 8.29 11.98
CA LEU A 10 -20.69 8.34 11.18
C LEU A 10 -20.94 9.71 10.58
N HIS A 11 -20.82 10.79 11.36
CA HIS A 11 -21.20 12.12 10.87
C HIS A 11 -20.26 12.63 9.77
N PHE A 12 -18.96 12.29 9.85
CA PHE A 12 -17.97 12.64 8.84
C PHE A 12 -18.18 11.84 7.55
N PHE A 13 -18.47 10.54 7.65
CA PHE A 13 -18.61 9.65 6.48
C PHE A 13 -20.03 9.66 5.86
N THR A 14 -21.11 9.70 6.64
CA THR A 14 -22.51 9.75 6.11
C THR A 14 -22.85 11.05 5.38
N SER A 15 -22.18 12.15 5.76
CA SER A 15 -22.33 13.46 5.13
C SER A 15 -21.44 13.61 3.90
N CYS A 16 -20.54 12.65 3.63
CA CYS A 16 -19.62 12.71 2.51
C CYS A 16 -20.37 12.34 1.21
N PRO A 17 -20.67 13.30 0.31
CA PRO A 17 -21.37 13.01 -0.94
C PRO A 17 -20.58 12.05 -1.85
N ILE A 18 -19.27 11.94 -1.63
CA ILE A 18 -18.36 11.04 -2.36
C ILE A 18 -18.71 9.56 -2.10
N LEU A 19 -19.11 9.20 -0.87
CA LEU A 19 -19.50 7.82 -0.52
C LEU A 19 -20.83 7.36 -1.13
N ARG A 20 -21.62 8.29 -1.69
CA ARG A 20 -22.88 7.99 -2.40
C ARG A 20 -22.69 7.82 -3.92
N VAL A 21 -21.45 7.90 -4.42
CA VAL A 21 -21.14 7.67 -5.83
C VAL A 21 -21.28 6.18 -6.15
N SER A 22 -22.10 5.85 -7.15
CA SER A 22 -22.62 4.49 -7.42
C SER A 22 -21.58 3.38 -7.63
N ARG A 23 -20.31 3.72 -7.90
CA ARG A 23 -19.21 2.74 -8.08
C ARG A 23 -18.17 2.72 -6.96
N LEU A 24 -18.17 3.69 -6.04
CA LEU A 24 -17.22 3.72 -4.92
C LEU A 24 -17.58 2.65 -3.88
N TYR A 25 -18.87 2.49 -3.59
CA TYR A 25 -19.33 1.52 -2.59
C TYR A 25 -18.98 0.06 -2.93
N PRO A 26 -19.22 -0.45 -4.17
CA PRO A 26 -18.77 -1.80 -4.55
C PRO A 26 -17.25 -1.99 -4.44
N LEU A 27 -16.46 -0.96 -4.78
CA LEU A 27 -15.01 -1.01 -4.66
C LEU A 27 -14.58 -1.09 -3.19
N LEU A 28 -15.09 -0.22 -2.32
CA LEU A 28 -14.77 -0.27 -0.88
C LEU A 28 -15.17 -1.60 -0.26
N LYS A 29 -16.28 -2.21 -0.73
CA LYS A 29 -16.70 -3.54 -0.28
C LYS A 29 -15.69 -4.60 -0.70
N TRP A 30 -15.22 -4.56 -1.94
CA TRP A 30 -14.19 -5.47 -2.44
C TRP A 30 -12.86 -5.28 -1.70
N VAL A 31 -12.37 -4.03 -1.56
CA VAL A 31 -11.16 -3.68 -0.82
C VAL A 31 -11.23 -4.20 0.62
N ASN A 32 -12.39 -4.05 1.28
CA ASN A 32 -12.60 -4.60 2.61
C ASN A 32 -12.53 -6.13 2.62
N GLN A 33 -13.16 -6.81 1.65
CA GLN A 33 -13.11 -8.28 1.55
C GLN A 33 -11.69 -8.80 1.34
N GLU A 34 -10.91 -8.21 0.43
CA GLU A 34 -9.50 -8.59 0.24
C GLU A 34 -8.67 -8.32 1.49
N SER A 35 -8.94 -7.21 2.19
CA SER A 35 -8.25 -6.92 3.45
C SER A 35 -8.45 -7.99 4.51
N LEU A 36 -9.60 -8.67 4.51
CA LEU A 36 -9.89 -9.74 5.45
C LEU A 36 -9.16 -11.04 5.10
N ARG A 37 -8.84 -11.26 3.82
CA ARG A 37 -8.13 -12.47 3.32
C ARG A 37 -6.63 -12.42 3.57
N VAL A 38 -6.03 -11.24 3.57
CA VAL A 38 -4.60 -11.07 3.82
C VAL A 38 -4.31 -10.97 5.33
N ASP A 39 -3.41 -11.83 5.81
CA ASP A 39 -3.03 -11.90 7.22
C ASP A 39 -1.53 -11.60 7.44
N ILE A 40 -1.03 -10.45 7.00
CA ILE A 40 0.39 -10.11 7.16
C ILE A 40 0.70 -9.47 8.54
N SER A 41 -0.23 -8.72 9.15
CA SER A 41 0.00 -8.06 10.47
C SER A 41 -1.23 -7.72 11.32
N GLY A 42 -2.44 -8.06 10.88
CA GLY A 42 -3.67 -7.63 11.56
C GLY A 42 -4.10 -6.18 11.35
N ASN A 43 -3.28 -5.29 10.76
CA ASN A 43 -3.68 -3.91 10.47
C ASN A 43 -4.55 -3.81 9.20
N LYS A 44 -5.85 -4.07 9.36
CA LYS A 44 -6.80 -4.12 8.25
C LYS A 44 -6.95 -2.79 7.50
N THR A 45 -6.83 -1.66 8.18
CA THR A 45 -6.92 -0.34 7.54
C THR A 45 -5.79 -0.13 6.54
N ALA A 46 -4.57 -0.47 6.91
CA ALA A 46 -3.43 -0.32 6.02
C ALA A 46 -3.53 -1.25 4.80
N ILE A 47 -4.09 -2.46 4.95
CA ILE A 47 -4.39 -3.34 3.80
C ILE A 47 -5.42 -2.70 2.87
N ARG A 48 -6.50 -2.14 3.44
CA ARG A 48 -7.51 -1.45 2.64
C ARG A 48 -6.89 -0.29 1.85
N ALA A 49 -6.05 0.52 2.50
CA ALA A 49 -5.34 1.63 1.86
C ALA A 49 -4.44 1.15 0.72
N PHE A 50 -3.76 0.03 0.91
CA PHE A 50 -2.88 -0.57 -0.08
C PHE A 50 -3.62 -1.08 -1.32
N TYR A 51 -4.68 -1.89 -1.13
CA TYR A 51 -5.49 -2.36 -2.26
C TYR A 51 -6.17 -1.21 -3.00
N LEU A 52 -6.68 -0.22 -2.26
CA LEU A 52 -7.29 0.95 -2.87
C LEU A 52 -6.29 1.76 -3.72
N ASP A 53 -5.03 1.85 -3.28
CA ASP A 53 -3.97 2.50 -4.06
C ASP A 53 -3.64 1.75 -5.35
N ILE A 54 -3.37 0.44 -5.25
CA ILE A 54 -3.04 -0.43 -6.39
C ILE A 54 -4.14 -0.39 -7.46
N ASP A 55 -5.41 -0.41 -7.04
CA ASP A 55 -6.55 -0.51 -7.95
C ASP A 55 -6.77 0.74 -8.79
N ILE A 56 -6.31 1.89 -8.31
CA ILE A 56 -6.70 3.21 -8.82
C ILE A 56 -5.48 4.01 -9.26
N ASP A 57 -4.25 3.58 -8.91
CA ASP A 57 -2.98 4.30 -9.17
C ASP A 57 -3.03 5.74 -8.64
N VAL A 58 -3.33 5.89 -7.34
CA VAL A 58 -3.67 7.19 -6.72
C VAL A 58 -2.49 7.80 -5.97
N ASP A 59 -1.72 6.99 -5.28
CA ASP A 59 -0.62 7.35 -4.39
C ASP A 59 0.55 6.40 -4.62
N ARG A 60 1.29 6.68 -5.70
CA ARG A 60 2.48 5.93 -6.14
C ARG A 60 3.53 5.65 -5.07
N ASP A 61 3.51 6.41 -3.99
CA ASP A 61 4.44 6.41 -2.88
C ASP A 61 3.87 5.75 -1.62
N ASN A 62 2.66 5.16 -1.69
CA ASN A 62 1.95 4.54 -0.58
C ASN A 62 1.91 5.40 0.70
N LYS A 63 1.85 6.73 0.58
CA LYS A 63 1.96 7.65 1.73
C LYS A 63 0.86 7.42 2.75
N LEU A 64 -0.37 7.13 2.31
CA LEU A 64 -1.45 6.82 3.26
C LEU A 64 -1.12 5.57 4.09
N VAL A 65 -0.68 4.48 3.44
CA VAL A 65 -0.32 3.23 4.13
C VAL A 65 0.84 3.49 5.09
N TYR A 66 1.85 4.24 4.63
CA TYR A 66 3.03 4.61 5.42
C TYR A 66 2.66 5.38 6.69
N LEU A 67 1.74 6.33 6.58
CA LEU A 67 1.24 7.14 7.70
C LEU A 67 0.45 6.31 8.72
N ILE A 68 -0.12 5.17 8.31
CA ILE A 68 -0.81 4.25 9.21
C ILE A 68 0.21 3.39 9.95
N ASP A 69 1.09 2.72 9.20
CA ASP A 69 2.04 1.76 9.75
C ASP A 69 3.22 1.55 8.79
N PHE A 70 4.39 2.04 9.20
CA PHE A 70 5.64 1.95 8.44
C PHE A 70 6.05 0.51 8.15
N ASP A 71 6.17 -0.31 9.20
CA ASP A 71 6.64 -1.69 9.10
C ASP A 71 5.71 -2.47 8.18
N TYR A 72 4.42 -2.19 8.31
CA TYR A 72 3.41 -2.86 7.53
C TYR A 72 3.42 -2.47 6.06
N THR A 73 3.59 -1.18 5.77
CA THR A 73 3.79 -0.68 4.40
C THR A 73 4.93 -1.42 3.72
N CYS A 74 6.03 -1.62 4.44
CA CYS A 74 7.18 -2.34 3.93
C CYS A 74 6.84 -3.81 3.64
N ARG A 75 6.21 -4.52 4.57
CA ARG A 75 5.83 -5.94 4.38
C ARG A 75 4.80 -6.14 3.28
N LEU A 76 3.81 -5.26 3.15
CA LEU A 76 2.83 -5.30 2.06
C LEU A 76 3.45 -5.00 0.70
N THR A 77 4.31 -4.00 0.63
CA THR A 77 5.07 -3.68 -0.60
C THR A 77 5.88 -4.89 -1.04
N TYR A 78 6.57 -5.54 -0.10
CA TYR A 78 7.30 -6.78 -0.37
C TYR A 78 6.39 -7.90 -0.87
N ALA A 79 5.30 -8.19 -0.15
CA ALA A 79 4.35 -9.25 -0.49
C ALA A 79 3.74 -9.06 -1.89
N SER A 80 3.25 -7.86 -2.17
CA SER A 80 2.67 -7.51 -3.46
C SER A 80 3.68 -7.62 -4.58
N PHE A 81 4.91 -7.15 -4.37
CA PHE A 81 5.98 -7.28 -5.34
C PHE A 81 6.19 -8.75 -5.75
N LEU A 82 6.30 -9.65 -4.77
CA LEU A 82 6.44 -11.07 -5.04
C LEU A 82 5.22 -11.65 -5.76
N ALA A 83 4.00 -11.30 -5.32
CA ALA A 83 2.78 -11.79 -5.93
C ALA A 83 2.72 -11.45 -7.42
N HIS A 84 2.93 -10.18 -7.77
CA HIS A 84 2.91 -9.72 -9.16
C HIS A 84 4.03 -10.35 -9.99
N ALA A 85 5.25 -10.41 -9.46
CA ALA A 85 6.39 -10.98 -10.19
C ALA A 85 6.23 -12.49 -10.45
N LEU A 86 5.55 -13.21 -9.56
CA LEU A 86 5.22 -14.63 -9.71
C LEU A 86 3.94 -14.87 -10.51
N ASN A 87 3.34 -13.82 -11.08
CA ASN A 87 2.05 -13.90 -11.79
C ASN A 87 0.93 -14.50 -10.92
N ALA A 88 1.03 -14.30 -9.60
CA ALA A 88 -0.04 -14.62 -8.68
C ALA A 88 -1.04 -13.47 -8.68
N CYS A 89 -2.32 -13.78 -8.92
CA CYS A 89 -3.39 -12.77 -8.88
C CYS A 89 -3.67 -12.25 -7.46
N GLU A 90 -3.13 -12.90 -6.43
CA GLU A 90 -3.41 -12.65 -5.02
C GLU A 90 -2.15 -12.88 -4.17
N ILE A 91 -2.12 -12.26 -2.98
CA ILE A 91 -1.07 -12.51 -1.98
C ILE A 91 -1.35 -13.85 -1.30
N THR A 92 -0.65 -14.91 -1.73
CA THR A 92 -0.86 -16.28 -1.22
C THR A 92 -0.32 -16.45 0.20
N PRO A 93 -0.75 -17.49 0.96
CA PRO A 93 -0.22 -17.78 2.30
C PRO A 93 1.30 -17.92 2.35
N GLU A 94 1.92 -18.48 1.31
CA GLU A 94 3.38 -18.61 1.21
C GLU A 94 4.07 -17.25 1.12
N ILE A 95 3.51 -16.33 0.34
CA ILE A 95 3.99 -14.95 0.23
C ILE A 95 3.78 -14.20 1.55
N VAL A 96 2.65 -14.41 2.22
CA VAL A 96 2.39 -13.86 3.56
C VAL A 96 3.47 -14.29 4.54
N ASP A 97 3.83 -15.57 4.54
CA ASP A 97 4.85 -16.10 5.46
C ASP A 97 6.25 -15.57 5.16
N LEU A 98 6.59 -15.33 3.89
CA LEU A 98 7.82 -14.64 3.53
C LEU A 98 7.79 -13.17 3.98
N ALA A 99 6.70 -12.46 3.72
CA ALA A 99 6.54 -11.07 4.13
C ALA A 99 6.59 -10.89 5.66
N ARG A 100 6.14 -11.88 6.44
CA ARG A 100 6.28 -11.89 7.91
C ARG A 100 7.73 -12.08 8.37
N LYS A 101 8.54 -12.80 7.59
CA LYS A 101 9.97 -13.03 7.86
C LYS A 101 10.88 -11.95 7.28
N PHE A 102 10.34 -11.08 6.41
CA PHE A 102 11.07 -9.96 5.84
C PHE A 102 11.75 -9.13 6.94
N ASP A 103 13.07 -8.97 6.81
CA ASP A 103 13.87 -8.23 7.78
C ASP A 103 13.75 -6.72 7.49
N LEU A 104 13.22 -6.00 8.47
CA LEU A 104 13.03 -4.55 8.41
C LEU A 104 14.25 -3.78 8.92
N SER A 105 15.29 -4.45 9.43
CA SER A 105 16.47 -3.82 10.05
C SER A 105 17.07 -2.76 9.12
N LEU A 106 17.42 -3.17 7.90
CA LEU A 106 18.01 -2.31 6.87
C LEU A 106 17.07 -1.17 6.46
N VAL A 107 15.76 -1.45 6.33
CA VAL A 107 14.79 -0.43 5.92
C VAL A 107 14.63 0.62 7.02
N ARG A 108 14.54 0.20 8.28
CA ARG A 108 14.41 1.11 9.44
C ARG A 108 15.66 1.95 9.67
N GLU A 109 16.84 1.41 9.38
CA GLU A 109 18.09 2.14 9.51
C GLU A 109 18.15 3.34 8.56
N TYR A 110 17.48 3.24 7.40
CA TYR A 110 17.72 4.10 6.25
C TYR A 110 16.49 4.81 5.68
N ALA A 111 15.29 4.44 6.11
CA ALA A 111 14.03 5.06 5.71
C ALA A 111 13.86 6.45 6.35
N LEU A 112 14.53 7.45 5.76
CA LEU A 112 14.30 8.86 6.09
C LEU A 112 12.97 9.36 5.53
N GLU A 113 12.48 8.74 4.45
CA GLU A 113 11.26 9.11 3.73
C GLU A 113 10.53 7.85 3.19
N PRO A 114 9.19 7.88 3.02
CA PRO A 114 8.41 6.75 2.52
C PRO A 114 8.92 6.17 1.21
N THR A 115 9.33 7.04 0.29
CA THR A 115 9.71 6.64 -1.05
C THR A 115 11.03 5.87 -1.05
N ILE A 116 12.00 6.30 -0.26
CA ILE A 116 13.28 5.61 -0.08
C ILE A 116 13.05 4.24 0.55
N ALA A 117 12.19 4.15 1.57
CA ALA A 117 11.84 2.89 2.21
C ALA A 117 11.28 1.87 1.20
N ILE A 118 10.32 2.30 0.39
CA ILE A 118 9.68 1.48 -0.64
C ILE A 118 10.69 1.02 -1.69
N THR A 119 11.58 1.90 -2.14
CA THR A 119 12.65 1.54 -3.08
C THR A 119 13.56 0.47 -2.47
N ILE A 120 14.03 0.66 -1.23
CA ILE A 120 14.86 -0.34 -0.54
C ILE A 120 14.14 -1.68 -0.44
N VAL A 121 12.86 -1.68 -0.05
CA VAL A 121 12.05 -2.91 0.01
C VAL A 121 12.00 -3.61 -1.34
N ARG A 122 11.75 -2.89 -2.44
CA ARG A 122 11.72 -3.46 -3.80
C ARG A 122 13.08 -4.04 -4.20
N VAL A 123 14.16 -3.35 -3.85
CA VAL A 123 15.52 -3.83 -4.13
C VAL A 123 15.80 -5.15 -3.41
N ILE A 124 15.41 -5.27 -2.14
CA ILE A 124 15.55 -6.52 -1.38
C ILE A 124 14.62 -7.61 -1.96
N ALA A 125 13.38 -7.24 -2.30
CA ALA A 125 12.43 -8.16 -2.90
C ALA A 125 12.94 -8.74 -4.23
N ILE A 126 13.63 -7.96 -5.06
CA ILE A 126 14.29 -8.45 -6.27
C ILE A 126 15.34 -9.52 -5.95
N ASP A 127 16.21 -9.27 -4.97
CA ASP A 127 17.26 -10.23 -4.57
C ASP A 127 16.64 -11.54 -4.08
N ASP A 128 15.66 -11.45 -3.18
CA ASP A 128 14.97 -12.61 -2.62
C ASP A 128 14.21 -13.38 -3.71
N LEU A 129 13.50 -12.67 -4.60
CA LEU A 129 12.77 -13.27 -5.71
C LEU A 129 13.69 -14.04 -6.65
N VAL A 130 14.83 -13.46 -7.04
CA VAL A 130 15.80 -14.12 -7.92
C VAL A 130 16.47 -15.30 -7.21
N ARG A 131 16.76 -15.18 -5.91
CA ARG A 131 17.40 -16.22 -5.10
C ARG A 131 16.48 -17.41 -4.85
N GLU A 132 15.25 -17.17 -4.42
CA GLU A 132 14.33 -18.19 -3.93
C GLU A 132 13.41 -18.71 -5.03
N PHE A 133 13.03 -17.85 -5.97
CA PHE A 133 12.07 -18.17 -7.03
C PHE A 133 12.66 -18.11 -8.43
N GLY A 134 13.97 -17.94 -8.57
CA GLY A 134 14.61 -17.75 -9.87
C GLY A 134 14.46 -18.89 -10.89
N SER A 135 13.98 -20.07 -10.47
CA SER A 135 13.59 -21.18 -11.37
C SER A 135 12.15 -21.09 -11.89
N TRP A 136 11.30 -20.33 -11.20
CA TRP A 136 9.89 -20.13 -11.50
C TRP A 136 9.65 -18.87 -12.36
N LEU A 137 10.63 -17.96 -12.37
CA LEU A 137 10.60 -16.77 -13.21
C LEU A 137 10.86 -17.13 -14.67
N LYS A 138 10.16 -16.44 -15.56
CA LYS A 138 10.52 -16.40 -16.99
C LYS A 138 11.95 -15.87 -17.15
N PRO A 139 12.77 -16.42 -18.06
CA PRO A 139 14.15 -15.97 -18.26
C PRO A 139 14.27 -14.46 -18.48
N GLU A 140 13.37 -13.88 -19.28
CA GLU A 140 13.37 -12.45 -19.61
C GLU A 140 13.08 -11.58 -18.38
N MET A 141 12.13 -12.02 -17.53
CA MET A 141 11.81 -11.36 -16.26
C MET A 141 13.01 -11.40 -15.33
N LYS A 142 13.64 -12.56 -15.17
CA LYS A 142 14.82 -12.74 -14.34
C LYS A 142 15.97 -11.84 -14.79
N GLU A 143 16.26 -11.80 -16.09
CA GLU A 143 17.30 -10.92 -16.64
C GLU A 143 16.97 -9.44 -16.42
N ALA A 144 15.73 -9.03 -16.64
CA ALA A 144 15.31 -7.64 -16.45
C ALA A 144 15.45 -7.22 -14.97
N LEU A 145 15.02 -8.05 -14.04
CA LEU A 145 15.17 -7.82 -12.59
C LEU A 145 16.64 -7.71 -12.18
N GLN A 146 17.50 -8.60 -12.71
CA GLN A 146 18.95 -8.54 -12.45
C GLN A 146 19.59 -7.27 -13.03
N ARG A 147 19.17 -6.83 -14.22
CA ARG A 147 19.64 -5.56 -14.80
C ARG A 147 19.22 -4.36 -13.97
N LEU A 148 17.97 -4.32 -13.50
CA LEU A 148 17.49 -3.26 -12.61
C LEU A 148 18.26 -3.24 -11.31
N LYS A 149 18.51 -4.40 -10.71
CA LYS A 149 19.28 -4.53 -9.48
C LYS A 149 20.73 -4.03 -9.64
N ALA A 150 21.36 -4.31 -10.78
CA ALA A 150 22.73 -3.88 -11.06
C ALA A 150 22.88 -2.35 -11.16
N GLN A 151 21.79 -1.59 -11.35
CA GLN A 151 21.82 -0.12 -11.35
C GLN A 151 21.90 0.46 -9.93
N VAL A 152 21.56 -0.30 -8.90
CA VAL A 152 21.46 0.18 -7.52
C VAL A 152 22.79 -0.03 -6.80
N PRO A 153 23.29 0.97 -6.05
CA PRO A 153 24.43 0.80 -5.17
C PRO A 153 24.23 -0.33 -4.16
N ASN A 154 25.34 -0.85 -3.61
CA ASN A 154 25.27 -1.89 -2.59
C ASN A 154 24.56 -1.37 -1.33
N LEU A 155 23.45 -2.02 -0.94
CA LEU A 155 22.65 -1.64 0.22
C LEU A 155 23.38 -1.87 1.56
N ASN A 156 24.36 -2.77 1.61
CA ASN A 156 25.19 -3.02 2.81
C ASN A 156 26.44 -2.12 2.85
N GLY A 157 26.52 -1.14 1.95
CA GLY A 157 27.69 -0.28 1.73
C GLY A 157 27.46 1.17 2.13
N ASP A 158 28.00 2.08 1.31
CA ASP A 158 27.95 3.52 1.55
C ASP A 158 26.54 4.10 1.37
N MET A 159 25.97 4.54 2.49
CA MET A 159 24.64 5.14 2.54
C MET A 159 24.53 6.48 1.82
N GLU A 160 25.59 7.29 1.81
CA GLU A 160 25.56 8.55 1.08
C GLU A 160 25.41 8.28 -0.42
N SER A 161 26.13 7.29 -0.93
CA SER A 161 26.00 6.82 -2.31
C SER A 161 24.59 6.33 -2.64
N LEU A 162 23.92 5.60 -1.75
CA LEU A 162 22.53 5.15 -1.97
C LEU A 162 21.55 6.33 -2.02
N LEU A 163 21.70 7.29 -1.11
CA LEU A 163 20.84 8.48 -1.06
C LEU A 163 21.06 9.40 -2.26
N ASP A 164 22.31 9.59 -2.69
CA ASP A 164 22.65 10.38 -3.88
C ASP A 164 22.13 9.71 -5.16
N TRP A 165 22.32 8.40 -5.27
CA TRP A 165 21.75 7.61 -6.35
C TRP A 165 20.21 7.71 -6.37
N TYR A 166 19.56 7.62 -5.21
CA TYR A 166 18.11 7.72 -5.15
C TYR A 166 17.60 9.09 -5.64
N LYS A 167 18.26 10.18 -5.22
CA LYS A 167 17.90 11.55 -5.65
C LYS A 167 18.02 11.76 -7.15
N THR A 168 18.96 11.06 -7.78
CA THR A 168 19.30 11.22 -9.20
C THR A 168 18.57 10.23 -10.11
N HIS A 169 18.46 8.97 -9.70
CA HIS A 169 17.98 7.85 -10.52
C HIS A 169 16.79 7.10 -9.91
N GLY A 170 16.55 7.23 -8.61
CA GLY A 170 15.58 6.40 -7.86
C GLY A 170 14.17 6.42 -8.44
N ARG A 171 13.64 7.59 -8.82
CA ARG A 171 12.31 7.69 -9.44
C ARG A 171 12.21 6.95 -10.78
N ALA A 172 13.18 7.15 -11.67
CA ALA A 172 13.19 6.49 -12.97
C ALA A 172 13.39 4.98 -12.84
N TRP A 173 14.14 4.55 -11.82
CA TRP A 173 14.30 3.14 -11.48
C TRP A 173 13.00 2.54 -10.96
N ASP A 174 12.30 3.22 -10.04
CA ASP A 174 11.01 2.78 -9.52
C ASP A 174 9.95 2.66 -10.63
N GLU A 175 9.95 3.57 -11.59
CA GLU A 175 9.07 3.49 -12.78
C GLU A 175 9.38 2.24 -13.62
N GLN A 176 10.66 1.97 -13.94
CA GLN A 176 11.03 0.76 -14.68
C GLN A 176 10.64 -0.53 -13.95
N VAL A 177 10.83 -0.56 -12.63
CA VAL A 177 10.41 -1.70 -11.80
C VAL A 177 8.90 -1.87 -11.83
N LYS A 178 8.16 -0.75 -11.72
CA LYS A 178 6.71 -0.75 -11.79
C LYS A 178 6.22 -1.25 -13.14
N ASP A 179 6.80 -0.77 -14.22
CA ASP A 179 6.40 -1.17 -15.57
C ASP A 179 6.67 -2.67 -15.77
N LEU A 180 7.82 -3.17 -15.31
CA LEU A 180 8.18 -4.58 -15.40
C LEU A 180 7.22 -5.49 -14.60
N ILE A 181 6.91 -5.14 -13.36
CA ILE A 181 6.18 -6.01 -12.43
C ILE A 181 4.66 -5.82 -12.52
N PHE A 182 4.19 -4.58 -12.65
CA PHE A 182 2.78 -4.21 -12.46
C PHE A 182 2.01 -3.94 -13.76
N GLU A 183 2.65 -3.81 -14.94
CA GLU A 183 1.91 -3.72 -16.22
C GLU A 183 1.11 -5.00 -16.55
N SER A 184 1.44 -6.11 -15.90
CA SER A 184 0.85 -7.43 -16.18
C SER A 184 -0.45 -7.75 -15.42
N HIS A 185 -0.78 -7.03 -14.34
CA HIS A 185 -1.91 -7.37 -13.45
C HIS A 185 -2.59 -6.11 -12.91
N ARG A 186 -3.14 -5.29 -13.80
CA ARG A 186 -4.05 -4.24 -13.36
C ARG A 186 -5.38 -4.88 -13.04
N ILE A 187 -5.95 -4.59 -11.86
CA ILE A 187 -7.33 -4.96 -11.50
C ILE A 187 -8.39 -4.44 -12.49
N ASN A 188 -8.00 -3.64 -13.48
CA ASN A 188 -8.74 -3.47 -14.75
C ASN A 188 -9.22 -4.79 -15.40
N ASP A 189 -8.61 -5.93 -15.08
CA ASP A 189 -9.05 -7.25 -15.56
C ASP A 189 -10.21 -7.82 -14.71
N TYR A 190 -10.35 -7.39 -13.45
CA TYR A 190 -11.39 -7.84 -12.51
C TYR A 190 -12.52 -6.82 -12.30
N TYR A 191 -12.27 -5.52 -12.52
CA TYR A 191 -13.25 -4.44 -12.42
C TYR A 191 -13.37 -3.67 -13.74
N PRO A 192 -14.58 -3.26 -14.16
CA PRO A 192 -14.74 -2.41 -15.33
C PRO A 192 -13.91 -1.13 -15.18
N ARG A 193 -13.07 -0.83 -16.18
CA ARG A 193 -12.23 0.39 -16.20
C ARG A 193 -13.04 1.61 -15.72
N PHE A 194 -12.58 2.23 -14.64
CA PHE A 194 -13.15 3.49 -14.16
C PHE A 194 -12.95 4.58 -15.22
N SER A 195 -13.97 5.42 -15.43
CA SER A 195 -13.81 6.62 -16.25
C SER A 195 -12.87 7.61 -15.56
N ASP A 196 -12.30 8.55 -16.32
CA ASP A 196 -11.40 9.56 -15.76
C ASP A 196 -12.08 10.37 -14.64
N HIS A 197 -13.37 10.67 -14.79
CA HIS A 197 -14.16 11.30 -13.75
C HIS A 197 -14.28 10.45 -12.47
N GLN A 198 -14.41 9.13 -12.61
CA GLN A 198 -14.46 8.22 -11.46
C GLN A 198 -13.11 8.13 -10.75
N LYS A 199 -12.02 8.07 -11.51
CA LYS A 199 -10.65 8.13 -10.95
C LYS A 199 -10.42 9.41 -10.19
N GLU A 200 -10.89 10.55 -10.71
CA GLU A 200 -10.79 11.84 -10.03
C GLU A 200 -11.53 11.84 -8.69
N ILE A 201 -12.77 11.33 -8.65
CA ILE A 201 -13.54 11.19 -7.40
C ILE A 201 -12.81 10.29 -6.40
N LEU A 202 -12.27 9.17 -6.87
CA LEU A 202 -11.53 8.22 -6.04
C LEU A 202 -10.25 8.84 -5.47
N ASN A 203 -9.53 9.60 -6.30
CA ASN A 203 -8.35 10.35 -5.91
C ASN A 203 -8.68 11.38 -4.82
N GLN A 204 -9.79 12.11 -4.97
CA GLN A 204 -10.29 13.04 -3.94
C GLN A 204 -10.64 12.32 -2.64
N TYR A 205 -11.32 11.17 -2.72
CA TYR A 205 -11.63 10.35 -1.54
C TYR A 205 -10.36 9.90 -0.82
N TYR A 206 -9.39 9.35 -1.55
CA TYR A 206 -8.13 8.89 -0.99
C TYR A 206 -7.35 10.02 -0.33
N ASN A 207 -7.19 11.16 -1.02
CA ASN A 207 -6.49 12.33 -0.50
C ASN A 207 -7.18 12.91 0.73
N ALA A 208 -8.52 12.89 0.79
CA ALA A 208 -9.26 13.31 1.98
C ALA A 208 -8.95 12.41 3.19
N ASN A 209 -8.89 11.08 2.99
CA ASN A 209 -8.50 10.14 4.03
C ASN A 209 -7.02 10.33 4.46
N ARG A 210 -6.12 10.63 3.51
CA ARG A 210 -4.72 10.96 3.81
C ARG A 210 -4.60 12.21 4.65
N LEU A 211 -5.25 13.30 4.25
CA LEU A 211 -5.26 14.55 5.00
C LEU A 211 -5.86 14.38 6.40
N LEU A 212 -6.93 13.59 6.53
CA LEU A 212 -7.52 13.27 7.82
C LEU A 212 -6.51 12.55 8.73
N LEU A 213 -5.78 11.57 8.18
CA LEU A 213 -4.77 10.84 8.94
C LEU A 213 -3.58 11.71 9.34
N GLU A 214 -3.11 12.59 8.44
CA GLU A 214 -2.09 13.60 8.75
C GLU A 214 -2.55 14.49 9.92
N CYS A 215 -3.80 14.97 9.88
CA CYS A 215 -4.40 15.74 10.97
C CYS A 215 -4.47 14.96 12.29
N ILE A 216 -4.92 13.69 12.24
CA ILE A 216 -5.01 12.82 13.42
C ILE A 216 -3.63 12.60 14.03
N ASN A 217 -2.60 12.41 13.19
CA ASN A 217 -1.25 12.14 13.66
C ASN A 217 -0.66 13.29 14.48
N ILE A 218 -0.99 14.55 14.16
CA ILE A 218 -0.56 15.73 14.91
C ILE A 218 -1.54 16.17 16.01
N ALA A 219 -2.79 15.68 15.99
CA ALA A 219 -3.81 16.09 16.93
C ALA A 219 -3.61 15.48 18.33
N ASN A 220 -3.85 16.29 19.36
CA ASN A 220 -3.89 15.83 20.74
C ASN A 220 -5.27 15.23 21.05
N MET A 221 -5.40 13.92 20.88
CA MET A 221 -6.63 13.15 21.13
C MET A 221 -6.31 11.85 21.87
N SER A 222 -7.31 11.23 22.49
CA SER A 222 -7.09 9.99 23.21
C SER A 222 -6.76 8.84 22.24
N PRO A 223 -5.96 7.84 22.67
CA PRO A 223 -5.62 6.68 21.86
C PRO A 223 -6.86 5.93 21.33
N GLU A 224 -7.92 5.88 22.12
CA GLU A 224 -9.16 5.17 21.78
C GLU A 224 -9.89 5.84 20.62
N VAL A 225 -10.01 7.17 20.66
CA VAL A 225 -10.63 7.95 19.59
C VAL A 225 -9.81 7.87 18.31
N ARG A 226 -8.48 7.93 18.45
CA ARG A 226 -7.57 7.76 17.32
C ARG A 226 -7.76 6.40 16.66
N ALA A 227 -7.77 5.33 17.45
CA ALA A 227 -7.97 3.98 16.96
C ALA A 227 -9.33 3.82 16.27
N GLU A 228 -10.40 4.33 16.86
CA GLU A 228 -11.76 4.29 16.27
C GLU A 228 -11.79 4.94 14.88
N ILE A 229 -11.19 6.13 14.73
CA ILE A 229 -11.16 6.81 13.43
C ILE A 229 -10.29 6.03 12.43
N ILE A 230 -9.10 5.58 12.83
CA ILE A 230 -8.20 4.81 11.94
C ILE A 230 -8.84 3.48 11.51
N ASP A 231 -9.51 2.77 12.42
CA ASP A 231 -10.12 1.47 12.15
C ASP A 231 -11.34 1.56 11.22
N THR A 232 -11.92 2.74 11.08
CA THR A 232 -13.06 3.05 10.21
C THR A 232 -12.67 3.63 8.87
N LEU A 233 -11.41 4.07 8.70
CA LEU A 233 -10.90 4.56 7.42
C LEU A 233 -11.07 3.50 6.33
N LEU A 234 -11.56 3.98 5.17
CA LEU A 234 -11.76 3.20 3.94
C LEU A 234 -12.74 2.02 4.09
N LEU A 235 -13.57 1.99 5.14
CA LEU A 235 -14.65 1.02 5.25
C LEU A 235 -15.84 1.39 4.34
N PRO A 236 -16.57 0.39 3.82
CA PRO A 236 -17.90 0.61 3.27
C PRO A 236 -18.82 1.20 4.34
N LEU A 237 -19.74 2.09 3.94
CA LEU A 237 -20.66 2.75 4.86
C LEU A 237 -21.46 1.75 5.73
N ALA A 238 -21.91 0.64 5.14
CA ALA A 238 -22.65 -0.40 5.85
C ALA A 238 -21.84 -1.07 6.97
N GLU A 239 -20.53 -1.17 6.84
CA GLU A 239 -19.65 -1.73 7.89
C GLU A 239 -19.45 -0.73 9.04
N ILE A 240 -19.50 0.57 8.73
CA ILE A 240 -19.43 1.63 9.74
C ILE A 240 -20.75 1.66 10.54
N GLU A 241 -21.89 1.62 9.85
CA GLU A 241 -23.22 1.62 10.47
C GLU A 241 -23.42 0.40 11.40
N GLN A 242 -22.92 -0.78 11.03
CA GLN A 242 -23.00 -1.98 11.86
C GLN A 242 -22.19 -1.90 13.15
N ARG A 243 -21.11 -1.10 13.20
CA ARG A 243 -20.26 -0.95 14.39
C ARG A 243 -20.88 -0.01 15.44
N GLU A 244 -21.88 0.78 15.06
CA GLU A 244 -22.53 1.76 15.93
C GLU A 244 -23.87 1.26 16.51
N MET A 245 -24.39 0.12 16.02
CA MET A 245 -25.56 -0.58 16.59
C MET A 245 -25.18 -1.50 17.75
#